data_AF-A0A7W8KFC1-F1
#
_entry.id   AF-A0A7W8KFC1-F1
#
_cell.length_a   1.000
_cell.length_b   1.000
_cell.length_c   1.000
_cell.angle_alpha   90.00
_cell.angle_beta   90.00
_cell.angle_gamma   90.00
#
_symmetry.space_group_name_H-M   'P 1'
#
loop_
_entity.id
_entity.type
_entity.pdbx_description
1 polymer ?
#
loop_
_entity_poly.entity_id
_entity_poly.type
_entity_poly.pdbx_seq_one_letter_code
_entity_poly.pdbx_strand_id
1 'polypeptide(L)'
;MMKPALGLLAASVLLASCGSTGSVPDGSGRIVDLTTEYTTSTSPTVQYVGCDNISNASAGRSGSTQVKVEFAAAGSIQSVEVSLAGTTNNTSDPNFDTVIQAANLKKNSAGNYEVIFDANSKTGQLLPASIVVDPVVQPVKPVSASNPVGGSFYALVKITTATSSFTLTSYNLRRIPVYSNCTIQTSQPLSK
;
A
#
# COMPACT_ATOMS: atom_id res chain seq x y z
N MET A 1 21.11 6.96 75.71
CA MET A 1 21.04 7.35 74.29
C MET A 1 21.74 6.26 73.48
N MET A 2 20.97 5.45 72.75
CA MET A 2 21.45 4.32 71.93
C MET A 2 21.83 4.80 70.53
N LYS A 3 22.95 4.30 70.01
CA LYS A 3 23.23 4.20 68.57
C LYS A 3 23.96 2.88 68.30
N PRO A 4 23.31 1.89 67.68
CA PRO A 4 23.97 0.73 67.11
C PRO A 4 24.15 0.86 65.60
N ALA A 5 25.33 0.40 65.18
CA ALA A 5 25.66 -0.52 64.09
C ALA A 5 25.09 -0.37 62.66
N LEU A 6 26.06 -0.53 61.73
CA LEU A 6 25.99 -0.84 60.32
C LEU A 6 24.93 -1.89 59.92
N GLY A 7 24.42 -1.74 58.70
CA GLY A 7 23.76 -2.82 57.96
C GLY A 7 23.71 -2.50 56.46
N LEU A 8 24.74 -2.91 55.74
CA LEU A 8 24.83 -2.90 54.28
C LEU A 8 24.01 -4.09 53.75
N LEU A 9 22.95 -3.84 52.97
CA LEU A 9 22.30 -4.87 52.16
C LEU A 9 21.95 -4.27 50.79
N ALA A 10 22.80 -4.60 49.82
CA ALA A 10 22.52 -4.45 48.41
C ALA A 10 21.40 -5.43 48.03
N ALA A 11 20.22 -4.91 47.71
CA ALA A 11 19.14 -5.68 47.12
C ALA A 11 19.13 -5.42 45.61
N SER A 12 19.74 -6.35 44.88
CA SER A 12 19.60 -6.52 43.44
C SER A 12 18.13 -6.81 43.14
N VAL A 13 17.36 -5.77 42.80
CA VAL A 13 16.03 -5.97 42.22
C VAL A 13 16.25 -6.35 40.77
N LEU A 14 16.36 -7.67 40.57
CA LEU A 14 16.05 -8.31 39.30
C LEU A 14 14.69 -7.76 38.85
N LEU A 15 14.68 -6.94 37.80
CA LEU A 15 13.45 -6.65 37.06
C LEU A 15 12.97 -7.96 36.48
N ALA A 16 12.09 -8.61 37.24
CA ALA A 16 11.31 -9.74 36.79
C ALA A 16 10.57 -9.30 35.52
N SER A 17 10.84 -10.03 34.44
CA SER A 17 10.02 -10.09 33.25
C SER A 17 8.62 -10.57 33.65
N CYS A 18 7.74 -9.64 34.03
CA CYS A 18 6.31 -9.88 34.05
C CYS A 18 5.78 -9.56 32.67
N GLY A 19 5.28 -10.60 32.01
CA GLY A 19 4.73 -10.52 30.69
C GLY A 19 3.59 -9.50 30.60
N SER A 20 3.51 -8.87 29.45
CA SER A 20 2.23 -8.84 28.78
C SER A 20 2.39 -9.67 27.52
N THR A 21 1.80 -10.88 27.51
CA THR A 21 0.89 -11.21 26.41
C THR A 21 -0.27 -10.23 26.50
N GLY A 22 0.03 -8.94 26.30
CA GLY A 22 -0.96 -7.95 25.98
C GLY A 22 -1.36 -8.37 24.60
N SER A 23 -2.50 -9.04 24.50
CA SER A 23 -3.24 -9.15 23.27
C SER A 23 -3.27 -7.74 22.71
N VAL A 24 -2.36 -7.45 21.76
CA VAL A 24 -2.50 -6.29 20.89
C VAL A 24 -3.92 -6.44 20.39
N PRO A 25 -4.81 -5.46 20.58
CA PRO A 25 -6.22 -5.64 20.25
C PRO A 25 -6.29 -6.25 18.85
N ASP A 26 -6.84 -7.46 18.78
CA ASP A 26 -7.09 -8.14 17.51
C ASP A 26 -7.87 -7.16 16.66
N GLY A 27 -7.24 -6.62 15.62
CA GLY A 27 -7.93 -5.73 14.70
C GLY A 27 -7.40 -4.31 14.56
N SER A 28 -6.12 -4.05 14.76
CA SER A 28 -5.52 -2.75 14.44
C SER A 28 -4.54 -2.81 13.27
N GLY A 29 -4.55 -1.76 12.46
CA GLY A 29 -3.65 -1.62 11.34
C GLY A 29 -3.76 -0.24 10.69
N ARG A 30 -2.92 0.02 9.70
CA ARG A 30 -2.99 1.20 8.85
C ARG A 30 -2.40 0.90 7.48
N ILE A 31 -2.89 1.59 6.46
CA ILE A 31 -2.15 1.68 5.19
C ILE A 31 -0.95 2.59 5.43
N VAL A 32 0.22 2.09 5.04
CA VAL A 32 1.51 2.76 5.18
C VAL A 32 1.79 3.58 3.93
N ASP A 33 1.56 3.00 2.75
CA ASP A 33 1.71 3.71 1.48
C ASP A 33 0.79 3.14 0.40
N LEU A 34 0.48 3.99 -0.59
CA LEU A 34 -0.19 3.63 -1.83
C LEU A 34 0.60 4.27 -2.97
N THR A 35 1.14 3.46 -3.87
CA THR A 35 2.00 3.95 -4.95
C THR A 35 1.64 3.30 -6.28
N THR A 36 2.05 3.93 -7.37
CA THR A 36 1.98 3.37 -8.72
C THR A 36 3.35 3.43 -9.40
N GLU A 37 3.51 2.72 -10.51
CA GLU A 37 4.74 2.82 -11.31
C GLU A 37 4.88 4.14 -12.10
N TYR A 38 3.91 5.07 -12.02
CA TYR A 38 3.91 6.31 -12.81
C TYR A 38 3.80 7.56 -11.93
N THR A 39 4.58 8.59 -12.23
CA THR A 39 4.58 9.85 -11.48
C THR A 39 4.56 11.09 -12.38
N THR A 40 3.81 12.12 -11.99
CA THR A 40 3.83 13.43 -12.65
C THR A 40 4.71 14.41 -11.87
N SER A 41 5.71 14.97 -12.54
CA SER A 41 6.72 15.92 -12.04
C SER A 41 7.67 15.41 -10.93
N THR A 42 8.94 15.77 -11.08
CA THR A 42 9.99 15.60 -10.07
C THR A 42 10.19 16.90 -9.30
N SER A 43 9.80 16.90 -8.02
CA SER A 43 10.06 17.93 -6.99
C SER A 43 9.12 19.16 -6.99
N PRO A 44 8.66 19.63 -5.79
CA PRO A 44 8.96 19.11 -4.45
C PRO A 44 8.09 17.91 -4.03
N THR A 45 7.02 17.59 -4.77
CA THR A 45 6.10 16.50 -4.42
C THR A 45 5.93 15.55 -5.60
N VAL A 46 6.41 14.32 -5.42
CA VAL A 46 6.14 13.22 -6.35
C VAL A 46 4.66 12.87 -6.24
N GLN A 47 3.92 13.08 -7.33
CA GLN A 47 2.52 12.67 -7.43
C GLN A 47 2.45 11.38 -8.24
N TYR A 48 2.10 10.27 -7.58
CA TYR A 48 1.74 9.03 -8.25
C TYR A 48 0.42 9.20 -9.01
N VAL A 49 0.32 8.57 -10.17
CA VAL A 49 -0.86 8.66 -11.06
C VAL A 49 -1.25 7.29 -11.60
N GLY A 50 -2.55 7.14 -11.90
CA GLY A 50 -3.07 6.05 -12.74
C GLY A 50 -3.26 6.53 -14.17
N CYS A 51 -3.02 5.65 -15.13
CA CYS A 51 -3.07 5.98 -16.55
C CYS A 51 -3.89 4.94 -17.31
N ASP A 52 -4.93 5.38 -18.03
CA ASP A 52 -5.74 4.46 -18.83
C ASP A 52 -5.03 4.05 -20.12
N ASN A 53 -4.21 4.93 -20.68
CA ASN A 53 -3.40 4.66 -21.84
C ASN A 53 -1.99 5.22 -21.62
N ILE A 54 -0.97 4.40 -21.91
CA ILE A 54 0.44 4.74 -21.73
C ILE A 54 1.16 4.67 -23.07
N SER A 55 1.62 5.82 -23.53
CA SER A 55 2.52 5.96 -24.69
C SER A 55 3.96 5.67 -24.28
N ASN A 56 4.74 5.07 -25.19
CA ASN A 56 6.11 4.59 -24.97
C ASN A 56 6.22 3.48 -23.89
N ALA A 57 5.13 2.77 -23.63
CA ALA A 57 5.13 1.62 -22.72
C ALA A 57 5.86 0.41 -23.34
N SER A 58 6.46 -0.41 -22.48
CA SER A 58 6.90 -1.76 -22.85
C SER A 58 5.73 -2.59 -23.39
N ALA A 59 6.04 -3.58 -24.23
CA ALA A 59 5.04 -4.46 -24.83
C ALA A 59 4.07 -5.03 -23.78
N GLY A 60 2.77 -4.94 -24.05
CA GLY A 60 1.71 -5.40 -23.13
C GLY A 60 1.34 -4.45 -22.00
N ARG A 61 2.09 -3.36 -21.74
CA ARG A 61 1.84 -2.44 -20.62
C ARG A 61 1.13 -1.13 -20.98
N SER A 62 0.73 -0.92 -22.23
CA SER A 62 0.16 0.36 -22.68
C SER A 62 -1.22 0.72 -22.12
N GLY A 63 -1.81 -0.10 -21.27
CA GLY A 63 -2.94 0.28 -20.41
C GLY A 63 -2.80 -0.30 -19.01
N SER A 64 -1.58 -0.71 -18.62
CA SER A 64 -1.34 -1.32 -17.32
C SER A 64 -0.60 -0.35 -16.41
N THR A 65 -1.15 -0.15 -15.22
CA THR A 65 -0.52 0.57 -14.11
C THR A 65 -0.27 -0.42 -12.97
N GLN A 66 0.98 -0.70 -12.63
CA GLN A 66 1.26 -1.44 -11.41
C GLN A 66 0.95 -0.58 -10.18
N VAL A 67 0.20 -1.16 -9.25
CA VAL A 67 -0.17 -0.56 -7.98
C VAL A 67 0.49 -1.37 -6.86
N LYS A 68 1.04 -0.65 -5.88
CA LYS A 68 1.55 -1.24 -4.65
C LYS A 68 0.83 -0.63 -3.46
N VAL A 69 0.28 -1.51 -2.62
CA VAL A 69 -0.35 -1.20 -1.35
C VAL A 69 0.52 -1.75 -0.23
N GLU A 70 1.04 -0.88 0.62
CA GLU A 70 1.78 -1.26 1.82
C GLU A 70 0.90 -1.03 3.05
N PHE A 71 0.82 -2.01 3.95
CA PHE A 71 0.05 -1.86 5.18
C PHE A 71 0.71 -2.57 6.36
N ALA A 72 0.49 -2.02 7.54
CA ALA A 72 0.84 -2.64 8.80
C ALA A 72 -0.44 -3.13 9.46
N ALA A 73 -0.43 -4.37 9.94
CA ALA A 73 -1.56 -4.97 10.63
C ALA A 73 -1.07 -5.91 11.72
N ALA A 74 -1.78 -5.92 12.85
CA ALA A 74 -1.51 -6.80 13.97
C ALA A 74 -2.56 -7.92 14.06
N GLY A 75 -2.23 -8.96 14.83
CA GLY A 75 -3.07 -10.12 15.07
C GLY A 75 -2.80 -11.29 14.13
N SER A 76 -3.48 -12.40 14.37
CA SER A 76 -3.41 -13.61 13.55
C SER A 76 -4.24 -13.44 12.28
N ILE A 77 -3.62 -12.83 11.25
CA ILE A 77 -4.23 -12.61 9.94
C ILE A 77 -4.50 -13.96 9.26
N GLN A 78 -5.72 -14.15 8.76
CA GLN A 78 -6.15 -15.32 8.00
C GLN A 78 -6.20 -15.00 6.50
N SER A 79 -6.72 -13.83 6.16
CA SER A 79 -6.76 -13.34 4.79
C SER A 79 -6.81 -11.82 4.73
N VAL A 80 -6.44 -11.29 3.57
CA VAL A 80 -6.52 -9.86 3.26
C VAL A 80 -7.21 -9.72 1.93
N GLU A 81 -8.31 -8.98 1.92
CA GLU A 81 -9.01 -8.53 0.73
C GLU A 81 -8.50 -7.12 0.41
N VAL A 82 -7.82 -6.95 -0.72
CA VAL A 82 -7.36 -5.65 -1.20
C VAL A 82 -8.28 -5.22 -2.32
N SER A 83 -8.78 -3.99 -2.24
CA SER A 83 -9.51 -3.39 -3.33
C SER A 83 -9.19 -1.94 -3.61
N LEU A 84 -9.52 -1.50 -4.83
CA LEU A 84 -9.47 -0.09 -5.21
C LEU A 84 -10.87 0.50 -5.28
N ALA A 85 -11.04 1.68 -4.70
CA ALA A 85 -12.29 2.42 -4.72
C ALA A 85 -12.09 3.78 -5.41
N GLY A 86 -13.06 4.14 -6.26
CA GLY A 86 -13.10 5.45 -6.90
C GLY A 86 -13.63 6.54 -5.96
N THR A 87 -13.10 7.75 -6.06
CA THR A 87 -13.57 8.89 -5.24
C THR A 87 -14.92 9.45 -5.69
N THR A 88 -15.39 9.10 -6.89
CA THR A 88 -16.61 9.65 -7.48
C THR A 88 -17.86 9.01 -6.87
N ASN A 89 -17.80 7.71 -6.54
CA ASN A 89 -18.89 6.92 -5.99
C ASN A 89 -18.55 6.30 -4.62
N ASN A 90 -17.31 6.47 -4.11
CA ASN A 90 -16.81 5.90 -2.86
C ASN A 90 -17.07 4.39 -2.71
N THR A 91 -17.23 3.70 -3.84
CA THR A 91 -17.58 2.29 -3.88
C THR A 91 -16.33 1.53 -4.29
N SER A 92 -16.05 0.43 -3.60
CA SER A 92 -15.06 -0.55 -4.06
C SER A 92 -15.48 -1.03 -5.44
N ASP A 93 -14.55 -1.02 -6.39
CA ASP A 93 -14.84 -1.59 -7.70
C ASP A 93 -14.67 -3.11 -7.61
N PRO A 94 -15.72 -3.91 -7.90
CA PRO A 94 -15.63 -5.37 -7.86
C PRO A 94 -14.68 -5.95 -8.91
N ASN A 95 -14.27 -5.17 -9.92
CA ASN A 95 -13.22 -5.60 -10.84
C ASN A 95 -11.80 -5.39 -10.26
N PHE A 96 -11.69 -4.67 -9.14
CA PHE A 96 -10.44 -4.42 -8.42
C PHE A 96 -10.43 -5.03 -7.04
N ASP A 97 -10.95 -6.24 -6.84
CA ASP A 97 -10.76 -6.95 -5.59
C ASP A 97 -9.89 -8.20 -5.75
N THR A 98 -9.14 -8.50 -4.70
CA THR A 98 -8.42 -9.76 -4.60
C THR A 98 -8.29 -10.18 -3.16
N VAL A 99 -8.47 -11.49 -2.93
CA VAL A 99 -8.32 -12.09 -1.61
C VAL A 99 -7.01 -12.87 -1.57
N ILE A 100 -6.13 -12.45 -0.67
CA ILE A 100 -4.82 -13.05 -0.45
C ILE A 100 -4.86 -13.78 0.88
N GLN A 101 -4.62 -15.09 0.84
CA GLN A 101 -4.52 -15.91 2.05
C GLN A 101 -3.26 -15.58 2.82
N ALA A 102 -3.29 -15.72 4.15
CA ALA A 102 -2.17 -15.37 5.03
C ALA A 102 -0.83 -16.00 4.63
N ALA A 103 -0.86 -17.25 4.14
CA ALA A 103 0.32 -17.97 3.66
C ALA A 103 1.01 -17.32 2.45
N ASN A 104 0.28 -16.50 1.68
CA ASN A 104 0.76 -15.82 0.49
C ASN A 104 1.08 -14.34 0.74
N LEU A 105 0.89 -13.85 1.96
CA LEU A 105 1.22 -12.48 2.31
C LEU A 105 2.74 -12.30 2.36
N LYS A 106 3.21 -11.28 1.65
CA LYS A 106 4.62 -10.89 1.64
C LYS A 106 4.83 -9.69 2.54
N LYS A 107 6.01 -9.61 3.15
CA LYS A 107 6.47 -8.44 3.90
C LYS A 107 7.67 -7.81 3.21
N ASN A 108 7.74 -6.49 3.25
CA ASN A 108 8.92 -5.74 2.84
C ASN A 108 9.99 -5.75 3.94
N SER A 109 11.15 -5.13 3.66
CA SER A 109 12.28 -5.07 4.61
C SER A 109 11.99 -4.31 5.90
N ALA A 110 10.97 -3.44 5.91
CA ALA A 110 10.49 -2.73 7.09
C ALA A 110 9.47 -3.55 7.91
N GLY A 111 9.12 -4.77 7.46
CA GLY A 111 8.17 -5.65 8.13
C GLY A 111 6.70 -5.33 7.85
N ASN A 112 6.41 -4.37 6.96
CA ASN A 112 5.05 -4.08 6.50
C ASN A 112 4.62 -5.12 5.45
N TYR A 113 3.34 -5.45 5.41
CA TYR A 113 2.78 -6.27 4.34
C TYR A 113 2.74 -5.48 3.04
N GLU A 114 3.03 -6.15 1.94
CA GLU A 114 3.05 -5.56 0.61
C GLU A 114 2.19 -6.39 -0.34
N VAL A 115 1.31 -5.70 -1.06
CA VAL A 115 0.50 -6.28 -2.12
C VAL A 115 0.76 -5.47 -3.39
N ILE A 116 1.26 -6.16 -4.40
CA ILE A 116 1.52 -5.59 -5.72
C ILE A 116 0.61 -6.28 -6.72
N PHE A 117 0.00 -5.49 -7.59
CA PHE A 117 -0.81 -5.99 -8.70
C PHE A 117 -0.75 -5.05 -9.89
N ASP A 118 -0.94 -5.62 -11.07
CA ASP A 118 -1.08 -4.86 -12.31
C ASP A 118 -2.54 -4.49 -12.53
N ALA A 119 -2.78 -3.21 -12.78
CA ALA A 119 -4.07 -2.69 -13.17
C ALA A 119 -4.12 -2.34 -14.67
N ASN A 120 -4.63 -3.25 -15.54
CA ASN A 120 -5.00 -3.02 -16.96
C ASN A 120 -6.38 -2.35 -17.36
N SER A 121 -6.45 -1.04 -17.57
CA SER A 121 -7.62 -0.23 -17.98
C SER A 121 -8.23 -0.49 -19.38
N LYS A 122 -7.61 -1.28 -20.28
CA LYS A 122 -8.04 -1.40 -21.70
C LYS A 122 -9.42 -2.01 -21.96
N THR A 123 -10.08 -2.51 -20.93
CA THR A 123 -11.38 -3.20 -21.04
C THR A 123 -12.57 -2.25 -21.00
N GLY A 124 -12.33 -0.93 -20.93
CA GLY A 124 -13.36 0.10 -21.14
C GLY A 124 -14.01 0.63 -19.85
N GLN A 125 -13.40 0.42 -18.70
CA GLN A 125 -13.82 0.95 -17.40
C GLN A 125 -12.67 1.76 -16.78
N LEU A 126 -13.00 2.61 -15.80
CA LEU A 126 -12.01 3.32 -15.00
C LEU A 126 -11.22 2.27 -14.21
N LEU A 127 -9.99 2.03 -14.64
CA LEU A 127 -9.14 0.95 -14.15
C LEU A 127 -9.75 -0.45 -14.54
N PRO A 128 -9.01 -1.56 -14.44
CA PRO A 128 -9.11 -2.84 -15.22
C PRO A 128 -10.28 -3.84 -15.12
N ALA A 129 -10.17 -4.96 -15.86
CA ALA A 129 -10.92 -6.20 -15.59
C ALA A 129 -10.02 -7.37 -15.10
N SER A 130 -8.77 -7.11 -14.68
CA SER A 130 -7.83 -8.18 -14.33
C SER A 130 -6.81 -7.74 -13.27
N ILE A 131 -6.73 -8.50 -12.17
CA ILE A 131 -5.71 -8.41 -11.12
C ILE A 131 -4.75 -9.61 -11.26
N VAL A 132 -3.46 -9.33 -11.48
CA VAL A 132 -2.40 -10.34 -11.31
C VAL A 132 -1.76 -10.10 -9.95
N VAL A 133 -1.96 -11.02 -9.00
CA VAL A 133 -1.33 -10.95 -7.68
C VAL A 133 0.11 -11.44 -7.81
N ASP A 134 1.08 -10.62 -7.39
CA ASP A 134 2.53 -10.86 -7.48
C ASP A 134 3.19 -10.65 -8.85
N PRO A 135 3.00 -9.49 -9.51
CA PRO A 135 3.72 -9.14 -10.73
C PRO A 135 5.18 -8.76 -10.42
N VAL A 136 6.04 -8.86 -11.44
CA VAL A 136 7.41 -8.33 -11.35
C VAL A 136 7.37 -6.83 -11.10
N VAL A 137 8.01 -6.39 -10.02
CA VAL A 137 8.06 -4.99 -9.60
C VAL A 137 8.58 -4.11 -10.73
N GLN A 138 7.80 -3.10 -11.11
CA GLN A 138 8.18 -2.13 -12.11
C GLN A 138 8.92 -0.95 -11.47
N PRO A 139 9.99 -0.43 -12.10
CA PRO A 139 10.59 0.81 -11.64
C PRO A 139 9.59 1.96 -11.82
N VAL A 140 9.63 2.92 -10.89
CA VAL A 140 8.84 4.15 -11.01
C VAL A 140 9.36 4.98 -12.19
N LYS A 141 8.46 5.37 -13.08
CA LYS A 141 8.74 6.10 -14.32
C LYS A 141 8.04 7.47 -14.29
N PRO A 142 8.75 8.55 -14.62
CA PRO A 142 8.11 9.85 -14.80
C PRO A 142 7.26 9.85 -16.07
N VAL A 143 6.08 10.47 -15.99
CA VAL A 143 5.15 10.61 -17.12
C VAL A 143 4.70 12.06 -17.28
N SER A 144 4.45 12.44 -18.53
CA SER A 144 3.59 13.58 -18.85
C SER A 144 2.15 13.06 -18.91
N ALA A 145 1.29 13.53 -18.00
CA ALA A 145 -0.12 13.15 -17.97
C ALA A 145 -1.01 14.29 -18.50
N SER A 146 -2.06 13.93 -19.23
CA SER A 146 -3.03 14.87 -19.79
C SER A 146 -4.43 14.27 -19.73
N ASN A 147 -5.46 15.12 -19.83
CA ASN A 147 -6.87 14.69 -19.81
C ASN A 147 -7.23 13.91 -18.54
N PRO A 148 -7.34 14.59 -17.38
CA PRO A 148 -7.78 13.93 -16.16
C PRO A 148 -9.19 13.36 -16.35
N VAL A 149 -9.43 12.15 -15.87
CA VAL A 149 -10.76 11.49 -16.02
C VAL A 149 -11.78 12.00 -14.99
N GLY A 150 -11.43 13.07 -14.24
CA GLY A 150 -12.28 13.66 -13.21
C GLY A 150 -12.40 12.83 -11.92
N GLY A 151 -11.59 11.77 -11.78
CA GLY A 151 -11.60 10.88 -10.62
C GLY A 151 -10.20 10.57 -10.08
N SER A 152 -10.17 10.05 -8.86
CA SER A 152 -9.00 9.43 -8.26
C SER A 152 -9.40 8.10 -7.66
N PHE A 153 -8.43 7.25 -7.34
CA PHE A 153 -8.67 6.03 -6.59
C PHE A 153 -7.88 6.01 -5.28
N TYR A 154 -8.33 5.18 -4.36
CA TYR A 154 -7.67 4.89 -3.09
C TYR A 154 -7.82 3.39 -2.79
N ALA A 155 -6.96 2.87 -1.91
CA ALA A 155 -6.99 1.47 -1.51
C ALA A 155 -7.91 1.28 -0.31
N LEU A 156 -8.66 0.19 -0.34
CA LEU A 156 -9.33 -0.43 0.80
C LEU A 156 -8.64 -1.76 1.07
N VAL A 157 -8.34 -2.04 2.33
CA VAL A 157 -7.71 -3.30 2.75
C VAL A 157 -8.52 -3.86 3.90
N LYS A 158 -9.31 -4.89 3.62
CA LYS A 158 -10.08 -5.60 4.64
C LYS A 158 -9.28 -6.79 5.12
N ILE A 159 -8.95 -6.77 6.40
CA ILE A 159 -8.16 -7.80 7.06
C ILE A 159 -9.11 -8.68 7.85
N THR A 160 -9.04 -9.98 7.62
CA THR A 160 -9.76 -10.98 8.39
C THR A 160 -8.76 -11.70 9.29
N THR A 161 -9.01 -11.67 10.59
CA THR A 161 -8.24 -12.41 11.59
C THR A 161 -9.01 -13.66 12.01
N ALA A 162 -8.46 -14.42 12.96
CA ALA A 162 -9.17 -15.57 13.54
C ALA A 162 -10.46 -15.19 14.31
N THR A 163 -10.54 -13.95 14.80
CA THR A 163 -11.58 -13.51 15.76
C THR A 163 -12.41 -12.33 15.27
N SER A 164 -11.93 -11.57 14.28
CA SER A 164 -12.59 -10.34 13.81
C SER A 164 -12.23 -10.00 12.36
N SER A 165 -12.86 -8.95 11.83
CA SER A 165 -12.41 -8.31 10.60
C SER A 165 -12.49 -6.79 10.72
N PHE A 166 -11.62 -6.09 10.01
CA PHE A 166 -11.57 -4.63 9.99
C PHE A 166 -11.04 -4.13 8.65
N THR A 167 -11.42 -2.92 8.27
CA THR A 167 -11.03 -2.32 6.99
C THR A 167 -10.16 -1.10 7.21
N LEU A 168 -9.06 -1.06 6.47
CA LEU A 168 -8.15 0.07 6.37
C LEU A 168 -8.44 0.83 5.08
N THR A 169 -8.20 2.14 5.08
CA THR A 169 -8.38 2.99 3.91
C THR A 169 -7.19 3.90 3.71
N SER A 170 -6.78 4.10 2.45
CA SER A 170 -5.75 5.07 2.09
C SER A 170 -6.34 6.44 1.81
N TYR A 171 -7.65 6.65 1.90
CA TYR A 171 -8.33 7.87 1.43
C TYR A 171 -7.70 9.16 1.97
N ASN A 172 -7.42 9.20 3.29
CA ASN A 172 -6.79 10.35 3.95
C ASN A 172 -5.26 10.39 3.81
N LEU A 173 -4.65 9.26 3.43
CA LEU A 173 -3.21 9.16 3.19
C LEU A 173 -2.86 9.65 1.79
N ARG A 174 -3.52 9.09 0.78
CA ARG A 174 -3.28 9.39 -0.63
C ARG A 174 -4.45 8.95 -1.50
N ARG A 175 -4.78 9.83 -2.46
CA ARG A 175 -5.68 9.55 -3.58
C ARG A 175 -4.87 9.69 -4.86
N ILE A 176 -4.92 8.66 -5.70
CA ILE A 176 -4.17 8.60 -6.94
C ILE A 176 -5.07 9.11 -8.06
N PRO A 177 -4.80 10.28 -8.67
CA PRO A 177 -5.57 10.76 -9.80
C PRO A 177 -5.40 9.85 -11.01
N VAL A 178 -6.46 9.72 -11.80
CA VAL A 178 -6.46 8.93 -13.04
C VAL A 178 -6.51 9.87 -14.24
N TYR A 179 -5.67 9.58 -15.23
CA TYR A 179 -5.60 10.29 -16.50
C TYR A 179 -5.90 9.35 -17.65
N SER A 180 -6.64 9.81 -18.65
CA SER A 180 -6.94 9.00 -19.83
C SER A 180 -5.68 8.67 -20.63
N ASN A 181 -4.70 9.57 -20.62
CA ASN A 181 -3.48 9.43 -21.41
C ASN A 181 -2.24 9.92 -20.63
N CYS A 182 -1.24 9.06 -20.58
CA CYS A 182 0.09 9.34 -20.06
C CYS A 182 1.16 8.99 -21.09
N THR A 183 2.25 9.73 -21.09
CA THR A 183 3.42 9.45 -21.94
C THR A 183 4.64 9.31 -21.04
N ILE A 184 5.31 8.15 -21.09
CA ILE A 184 6.55 7.95 -20.36
C ILE A 184 7.60 8.92 -20.89
N GLN A 185 8.18 9.71 -19.97
CA GLN A 185 9.28 10.60 -20.28
C GLN A 185 10.54 9.75 -20.42
N THR A 186 10.95 9.49 -21.66
CA THR A 186 12.30 8.98 -21.91
C THR A 186 13.28 10.10 -21.61
N SER A 187 14.29 9.84 -20.79
CA SER A 187 15.38 10.79 -20.57
C SER A 187 15.89 11.28 -21.92
N GLN A 188 15.66 12.55 -22.22
CA GLN A 188 16.18 13.18 -23.43
C GLN A 188 17.71 13.15 -23.30
N PRO A 189 18.46 12.59 -24.27
CA PRO A 189 19.91 12.68 -24.22
C PRO A 189 20.27 14.16 -24.20
N LEU A 190 21.08 14.56 -23.21
CA LEU A 190 21.69 15.89 -23.21
C LEU A 190 22.46 16.03 -24.52
N SER A 191 21.94 16.83 -25.44
CA SER A 191 22.70 17.28 -26.60
C SER A 191 23.94 18.00 -26.07
N LYS A 192 25.11 17.39 -26.34
CA LYS A 192 26.43 17.94 -26.01
C LYS A 192 26.67 19.26 -26.71
#